data_AF-A0A9X8VKS3-F1
#
_entry.id   AF-A0A9X8VKS3-F1
#
_cell.length_a   1.000
_cell.length_b   1.000
_cell.length_c   1.000
_cell.angle_alpha   90.00
_cell.angle_beta   90.00
_cell.angle_gamma   90.00
#
_symmetry.space_group_name_H-M   'P 1'
#
loop_
_entity.id
_entity.type
_entity.pdbx_description
1 polymer ?
#
loop_
_entity_poly.entity_id
_entity_poly.type
_entity_poly.pdbx_seq_one_letter_code
_entity_poly.pdbx_strand_id
1 'polypeptide(L)'
;AGLRDELQPSQKNVILNGKRYGCVWSLKVDLSTVPDVFQYRLVTRIRRVGSEGVSSASFQQIAKEVKLPRERLRLALESGLQVTALDALFWFGCQRMAVDVLRLRKAGMVIATSECDVFDTLTGTVRRVPVYR
;
A
#
# COMPACT_ATOMS: atom_id res chain seq x y z
N ALA A 1 -13.65 14.57 -43.16
CA ALA A 1 -12.38 13.96 -42.72
C ALA A 1 -12.54 13.56 -41.27
N GLY A 2 -11.91 12.47 -40.82
CA GLY A 2 -12.01 12.03 -39.42
C GLY A 2 -11.03 12.82 -38.54
N LEU A 3 -11.31 12.92 -37.23
CA LEU A 3 -10.45 13.59 -36.25
C LEU A 3 -8.97 13.13 -36.29
N ARG A 4 -8.72 11.89 -36.74
CA ARG A 4 -7.36 11.33 -36.93
C ARG A 4 -6.60 11.93 -38.11
N ASP A 5 -7.31 12.38 -39.15
CA ASP A 5 -6.70 13.04 -40.30
C ASP A 5 -6.31 14.48 -39.95
N GLU A 6 -7.05 15.10 -39.02
CA GLU A 6 -6.85 16.48 -38.55
C GLU A 6 -5.78 16.58 -37.45
N LEU A 7 -5.64 15.55 -36.61
CA LEU A 7 -4.69 15.52 -35.50
C LEU A 7 -3.76 14.31 -35.65
N GLN A 8 -2.63 14.50 -36.35
CA GLN A 8 -1.61 13.45 -36.50
C GLN A 8 -0.78 13.32 -35.22
N PRO A 9 -0.93 12.24 -34.44
CA PRO A 9 -0.16 12.06 -33.22
C PRO A 9 1.27 11.60 -33.58
N SER A 10 2.25 12.20 -32.92
CA SER A 10 3.63 11.74 -32.93
C SER A 10 3.83 10.66 -31.87
N GLN A 11 4.84 9.81 -32.08
CA GLN A 11 5.22 8.78 -31.13
C GLN A 11 6.74 8.74 -30.91
N LYS A 12 7.15 8.41 -29.69
CA LYS A 12 8.54 8.15 -29.31
C LYS A 12 8.62 6.86 -28.50
N ASN A 13 9.54 5.96 -28.88
CA ASN A 13 9.83 4.74 -28.13
C ASN A 13 10.64 5.08 -26.87
N VAL A 14 10.28 4.47 -25.75
CA VAL A 14 10.87 4.76 -24.44
C VAL A 14 11.09 3.47 -23.64
N ILE A 15 12.03 3.51 -22.71
CA ILE A 15 12.33 2.40 -21.81
C ILE A 15 11.65 2.66 -20.46
N LEU A 16 10.82 1.72 -20.03
CA LEU A 16 10.13 1.74 -18.75
C LEU A 16 10.83 0.79 -17.77
N ASN A 17 11.22 1.30 -16.60
CA ASN A 17 11.87 0.53 -15.53
C ASN A 17 13.08 -0.30 -15.99
N GLY A 18 13.83 0.21 -16.97
CA GLY A 18 15.03 -0.42 -17.51
C GLY A 18 14.82 -1.74 -18.27
N LYS A 19 13.58 -2.21 -18.45
CA LYS A 19 13.31 -3.55 -19.01
C LYS A 19 12.14 -3.63 -20.00
N ARG A 20 11.17 -2.72 -19.91
CA ARG A 20 9.94 -2.78 -20.72
C ARG A 20 9.99 -1.70 -21.80
N TYR A 21 9.81 -2.08 -23.06
CA TYR A 21 9.60 -1.12 -24.13
C TYR A 21 8.19 -0.53 -24.01
N GLY A 22 8.10 0.80 -24.06
CA GLY A 22 6.86 1.55 -24.12
C GLY A 22 6.92 2.60 -25.21
N CYS A 23 5.81 3.28 -25.46
CA CYS A 23 5.78 4.46 -26.32
C CYS A 23 5.01 5.60 -25.67
N VAL A 24 5.49 6.81 -25.90
CA VAL A 24 4.80 8.05 -25.56
C VAL A 24 4.15 8.57 -26.82
N TRP A 25 2.85 8.85 -26.73
CA TRP A 25 2.06 9.49 -27.78
C TRP A 25 1.84 10.95 -27.42
N SER A 26 1.93 11.84 -28.39
CA SER A 26 1.70 13.27 -28.22
C SER A 26 1.07 13.86 -29.45
N LEU A 27 0.32 14.95 -29.28
CA LEU A 27 -0.13 15.79 -30.40
C LEU A 27 0.93 16.79 -30.85
N LYS A 28 2.02 16.94 -30.07
CA LYS A 28 3.15 17.82 -30.43
C LYS A 28 4.09 17.08 -31.37
N VAL A 29 4.52 17.73 -32.45
CA VAL A 29 5.47 17.14 -33.42
C VAL A 29 6.84 16.94 -32.79
N ASP A 30 7.30 17.89 -31.97
CA ASP A 30 8.58 17.78 -31.29
C ASP A 30 8.47 16.99 -29.98
N LEU A 31 9.29 15.95 -29.87
CA LEU A 31 9.42 15.06 -28.71
C LEU A 31 10.83 15.09 -28.11
N SER A 32 11.67 16.06 -28.49
CA SER A 32 13.03 16.24 -27.96
C SER A 32 13.06 16.36 -26.44
N THR A 33 12.05 17.01 -25.85
CA THR A 33 11.92 17.20 -24.39
C THR A 33 11.38 15.96 -23.66
N VAL A 34 10.91 14.94 -24.38
CA VAL A 34 10.36 13.72 -23.77
C VAL A 34 11.52 12.81 -23.37
N PRO A 35 11.62 12.37 -22.10
CA PRO A 35 12.67 11.46 -21.65
C PRO A 35 12.69 10.15 -22.44
N ASP A 36 13.88 9.58 -22.66
CA ASP A 36 14.02 8.23 -23.25
C ASP A 36 13.73 7.11 -22.23
N VAL A 37 13.83 7.44 -20.94
CA VAL A 37 13.70 6.48 -19.84
C VAL A 37 12.73 7.02 -18.81
N PHE A 38 11.77 6.17 -18.42
CA PHE A 38 10.83 6.45 -17.33
C PHE A 38 11.01 5.43 -16.21
N GLN A 39 11.03 5.93 -14.97
CA GLN A 39 11.03 5.11 -13.77
C GLN A 39 9.70 5.25 -13.04
N TYR A 40 8.97 4.14 -12.93
CA TYR A 40 7.74 4.01 -12.17
C TYR A 40 7.95 3.05 -11.02
N ARG A 41 7.64 3.50 -9.81
CA ARG A 41 7.52 2.64 -8.64
C ARG A 41 6.05 2.40 -8.37
N LEU A 42 5.66 1.13 -8.20
CA LEU A 42 4.35 0.83 -7.63
C LEU A 42 4.37 1.34 -6.18
N VAL A 43 3.57 2.36 -5.91
CA VAL A 43 3.42 2.94 -4.59
C VAL A 43 2.00 2.65 -4.13
N THR A 44 1.86 1.98 -3.00
CA THR A 44 0.58 1.91 -2.31
C THR A 44 0.25 3.30 -1.77
N ARG A 45 -0.95 3.82 -2.08
CA ARG A 45 -1.39 5.12 -1.56
C ARG A 45 -1.39 5.17 -0.04
N ILE A 46 -1.59 4.01 0.60
CA ILE A 46 -1.55 3.84 2.04
C ILE A 46 -0.13 3.47 2.47
N ARG A 47 0.42 4.22 3.41
CA ARG A 47 1.73 3.97 4.04
C ARG A 47 1.58 4.05 5.55
N ARG A 48 2.26 3.17 6.27
CA ARG A 48 2.41 3.25 7.73
C ARG A 48 3.69 4.02 8.03
N VAL A 49 3.56 5.17 8.68
CA VAL A 49 4.68 6.03 9.07
C VAL A 49 4.64 6.21 10.58
N GLY A 50 5.69 5.79 11.26
CA GLY A 50 5.92 6.05 12.68
C GLY A 50 6.94 7.17 12.87
N SER A 51 7.37 7.38 14.12
CA SER A 51 8.39 8.37 14.47
C SER A 51 9.73 8.16 13.75
N GLU A 52 10.09 6.90 13.45
CA GLU A 52 11.33 6.54 12.75
C GLU A 52 11.16 6.43 11.22
N GLY A 53 10.01 6.82 10.68
CA GLY A 53 9.72 6.73 9.25
C GLY A 53 8.83 5.54 8.88
N VAL A 54 9.02 4.97 7.69
CA VAL A 54 8.13 3.92 7.16
C VAL A 54 8.27 2.63 7.96
N SER A 55 7.22 2.26 8.71
CA SER A 55 7.25 1.17 9.68
C SER A 55 6.47 -0.07 9.22
N SER A 56 6.25 -0.25 7.92
CA SER A 56 5.45 -1.36 7.37
C SER A 56 6.25 -2.65 7.09
N ALA A 57 7.57 -2.65 7.31
CA ALA A 57 8.44 -3.76 6.91
C ALA A 57 8.08 -5.08 7.62
N SER A 58 7.88 -5.05 8.94
CA SER A 58 7.52 -6.25 9.73
C SER A 58 6.19 -6.85 9.28
N PHE A 59 5.20 -6.01 8.96
CA PHE A 59 3.90 -6.45 8.45
C PHE A 59 4.04 -7.14 7.08
N GLN A 60 4.85 -6.57 6.19
CA GLN A 60 5.12 -7.14 4.87
C GLN A 60 5.87 -8.46 4.96
N GLN A 61 6.81 -8.59 5.90
CA GLN A 61 7.54 -9.82 6.13
C GLN A 61 6.61 -10.94 6.59
N ILE A 62 5.79 -10.70 7.60
CA ILE A 62 4.77 -11.65 8.08
C ILE A 62 3.82 -12.06 6.96
N ALA A 63 3.39 -11.11 6.12
CA ALA A 63 2.50 -11.39 5.00
C ALA A 63 3.12 -12.33 3.93
N LYS A 64 4.45 -12.30 3.77
CA LYS A 64 5.20 -13.20 2.88
C LYS A 64 5.38 -14.58 3.48
N GLU A 65 5.64 -14.67 4.77
CA GLU A 65 5.96 -15.92 5.48
C GLU A 65 4.70 -16.77 5.74
N VAL A 66 3.58 -16.11 6.09
CA VAL A 66 2.35 -16.79 6.49
C VAL A 66 1.27 -16.59 5.43
N LYS A 67 0.56 -17.65 5.05
CA LYS A 67 -0.53 -17.57 4.06
C LYS A 67 -1.87 -17.16 4.66
N LEU A 68 -2.24 -17.71 5.82
CA LEU A 68 -3.56 -17.54 6.40
C LEU A 68 -3.69 -16.17 7.10
N PRO A 69 -4.73 -15.36 6.79
CA PRO A 69 -4.91 -14.03 7.38
C PRO A 69 -4.90 -14.01 8.92
N ARG A 70 -5.57 -14.97 9.55
CA ARG A 70 -5.66 -15.05 11.02
C ARG A 70 -4.32 -15.39 11.67
N GLU A 71 -3.53 -16.26 11.03
CA GLU A 71 -2.20 -16.62 11.51
C GLU A 71 -1.22 -15.46 11.35
N ARG A 72 -1.35 -14.65 10.29
CA ARG A 72 -0.59 -13.39 10.16
C ARG A 72 -0.89 -12.44 11.31
N LEU A 73 -2.17 -12.23 11.63
CA LEU A 73 -2.60 -11.38 12.74
C LEU A 73 -2.06 -11.92 14.08
N ARG A 74 -2.17 -13.23 14.31
CA ARG A 74 -1.64 -13.90 15.48
C ARG A 74 -0.14 -13.66 15.64
N LEU A 75 0.64 -13.99 14.61
CA LEU A 75 2.10 -13.84 14.62
C LEU A 75 2.51 -12.38 14.85
N ALA A 76 1.78 -11.42 14.26
CA ALA A 76 2.04 -10.00 14.46
C ALA A 76 1.87 -9.59 15.92
N LEU A 77 0.77 -10.01 16.55
CA LEU A 77 0.49 -9.71 17.95
C LEU A 77 1.46 -10.44 18.89
N GLU A 78 1.81 -11.71 18.61
CA GLU A 78 2.83 -12.46 19.37
C GLU A 78 4.22 -11.82 19.25
N SER A 79 4.53 -11.19 18.11
CA SER A 79 5.75 -10.42 17.89
C SER A 79 5.72 -9.02 18.54
N GLY A 80 4.68 -8.70 19.31
CA GLY A 80 4.51 -7.42 19.98
C GLY A 80 4.16 -6.25 19.05
N LEU A 81 3.73 -6.52 17.81
CA LEU A 81 3.30 -5.46 16.90
C LEU A 81 1.95 -4.90 17.34
N GLN A 82 1.87 -3.56 17.34
CA GLN A 82 0.61 -2.85 17.50
C GLN A 82 -0.15 -2.82 16.17
N VAL A 83 -1.32 -3.48 16.13
CA VAL A 83 -2.08 -3.69 14.89
C VAL A 83 -3.38 -2.89 14.91
N THR A 84 -3.54 -1.97 13.96
CA THR A 84 -4.81 -1.27 13.71
C THR A 84 -5.66 -2.04 12.70
N ALA A 85 -6.95 -1.70 12.59
CA ALA A 85 -7.85 -2.29 11.59
C ALA A 85 -7.33 -2.10 10.16
N LEU A 86 -6.68 -0.97 9.88
CA LEU A 86 -6.14 -0.67 8.56
C LEU A 86 -4.92 -1.54 8.25
N ASP A 87 -4.04 -1.78 9.23
CA ASP A 87 -2.88 -2.66 9.03
C ASP A 87 -3.31 -4.08 8.73
N ALA A 88 -4.27 -4.61 9.50
CA ALA A 88 -4.75 -5.97 9.31
C ALA A 88 -5.50 -6.14 7.98
N LEU A 89 -6.28 -5.13 7.57
CA LEU A 89 -6.93 -5.13 6.26
C LEU A 89 -5.90 -5.13 5.14
N PHE A 90 -4.91 -4.23 5.22
CA PHE A 90 -4.00 -3.96 4.12
C PHE A 90 -2.88 -5.00 3.98
N TRP A 91 -2.29 -5.44 5.10
CA TRP A 91 -1.15 -6.36 5.09
C TRP A 91 -1.55 -7.80 5.35
N PHE A 92 -2.60 -8.07 6.13
CA PHE A 92 -2.96 -9.43 6.51
C PHE A 92 -4.16 -9.98 5.73
N GLY A 93 -4.98 -9.11 5.12
CA GLY A 93 -6.21 -9.49 4.44
C GLY A 93 -7.38 -9.75 5.40
N CYS A 94 -7.30 -9.25 6.63
CA CYS A 94 -8.35 -9.39 7.63
C CYS A 94 -9.45 -8.35 7.42
N GLN A 95 -10.58 -8.75 6.84
CA GLN A 95 -11.74 -7.87 6.63
C GLN A 95 -12.49 -7.52 7.93
N ARG A 96 -12.49 -8.44 8.92
CA ARG A 96 -13.23 -8.29 10.18
C ARG A 96 -12.30 -8.48 11.37
N MET A 97 -11.36 -7.57 11.54
CA MET A 97 -10.30 -7.71 12.55
C MET A 97 -10.84 -7.96 13.97
N ALA A 98 -11.91 -7.27 14.39
CA ALA A 98 -12.51 -7.49 15.70
C ALA A 98 -13.02 -8.93 15.91
N VAL A 99 -13.52 -9.59 14.86
CA VAL A 99 -13.96 -10.99 14.91
C VAL A 99 -12.77 -11.93 15.02
N ASP A 100 -11.70 -11.66 14.26
CA ASP A 100 -10.48 -12.47 14.33
C ASP A 100 -9.79 -12.32 15.69
N VAL A 101 -9.71 -11.11 16.26
CA VAL A 101 -9.24 -10.86 17.63
C VAL A 101 -10.09 -11.61 18.66
N LEU A 102 -11.42 -11.57 18.53
CA LEU A 102 -12.31 -12.32 19.43
C LEU A 102 -12.03 -13.82 19.37
N ARG A 103 -11.80 -14.38 18.18
CA ARG A 103 -11.44 -15.80 18.02
C ARG A 103 -10.09 -16.12 18.65
N LEU A 104 -9.09 -15.25 18.49
CA LEU A 104 -7.77 -15.43 19.12
C LEU A 104 -7.86 -15.37 20.65
N ARG A 105 -8.66 -14.45 21.21
CA ARG A 105 -8.95 -14.39 22.66
C ARG A 105 -9.61 -15.68 23.15
N LYS A 106 -10.59 -16.21 22.41
CA LYS A 106 -11.23 -17.50 22.72
C LYS A 106 -10.26 -18.68 22.63
N ALA A 107 -9.22 -18.58 21.80
CA ALA A 107 -8.14 -19.56 21.71
C ALA A 107 -7.07 -19.39 22.80
N GLY A 108 -7.28 -18.49 23.78
CA GLY A 108 -6.39 -18.29 24.93
C GLY A 108 -5.38 -17.15 24.78
N MET A 109 -5.39 -16.41 23.67
CA MET A 109 -4.46 -15.29 23.48
C MET A 109 -4.91 -14.05 24.26
N VAL A 110 -4.02 -13.50 25.09
CA VAL A 110 -4.26 -12.23 25.78
C VAL A 110 -3.98 -11.09 24.80
N ILE A 111 -5.02 -10.35 24.43
CA ILE A 111 -4.93 -9.21 23.51
C ILE A 111 -5.62 -8.02 24.17
N ALA A 112 -4.89 -6.94 24.40
CA ALA A 112 -5.40 -5.67 24.89
C ALA A 112 -5.92 -4.81 23.72
N THR A 113 -6.95 -4.02 23.97
CA THR A 113 -7.39 -2.95 23.06
C THR A 113 -6.98 -1.62 23.68
N SER A 114 -6.30 -0.79 22.90
CA SER A 114 -5.95 0.59 23.24
C SER A 114 -6.27 1.50 22.06
N GLU A 115 -5.91 2.77 22.14
CA GLU A 115 -6.14 3.72 21.06
C GLU A 115 -4.87 4.50 20.72
N CYS A 116 -4.68 4.83 19.45
CA CYS A 116 -3.58 5.68 18.98
C CYS A 116 -4.09 6.78 18.05
N ASP A 117 -3.36 7.88 17.97
CA ASP A 117 -3.63 8.94 17.00
C ASP A 117 -3.01 8.59 15.66
N VAL A 118 -3.80 8.71 14.59
CA VAL A 118 -3.38 8.49 13.21
C VAL A 118 -3.72 9.72 12.39
N PHE A 119 -2.74 10.19 11.63
CA PHE A 119 -2.89 11.29 10.69
C PHE A 119 -3.26 10.78 9.29
N ASP A 120 -4.30 11.35 8.70
CA ASP A 120 -4.73 11.10 7.32
C ASP A 120 -4.34 12.28 6.43
N THR A 121 -3.43 12.03 5.49
CA THR A 121 -2.94 13.04 4.53
C THR A 121 -3.99 13.48 3.51
N LEU A 122 -5.00 12.64 3.21
CA LEU A 122 -6.03 12.99 2.24
C LEU A 122 -7.01 14.01 2.82
N THR A 123 -7.35 13.87 4.10
CA THR A 123 -8.29 14.76 4.80
C THR A 123 -7.61 15.81 5.66
N GLY A 124 -6.30 15.70 5.89
CA GLY A 124 -5.54 16.59 6.77
C GLY A 124 -5.93 16.49 8.25
N THR A 125 -6.54 15.37 8.66
CA THR A 125 -7.11 15.21 10.01
C THR A 125 -6.34 14.18 10.84
N VAL A 126 -6.24 14.43 12.15
CA VAL A 126 -5.78 13.44 13.13
C VAL A 126 -7.00 12.78 13.75
N ARG A 127 -7.01 11.46 13.81
CA ARG A 127 -8.10 10.67 14.35
C ARG A 127 -7.58 9.65 15.36
N ARG A 128 -8.28 9.52 16.47
CA ARG A 128 -8.07 8.45 17.44
C ARG A 128 -8.66 7.15 16.87
N VAL A 129 -7.86 6.10 16.76
CA VAL A 129 -8.28 4.79 16.23
C VAL A 129 -7.90 3.67 17.18
N PRO A 130 -8.68 2.58 17.22
CA PRO A 130 -8.36 1.42 18.04
C PRO A 130 -7.12 0.68 17.52
N VAL A 131 -6.29 0.22 18.45
CA VAL A 131 -5.10 -0.58 18.20
C VAL A 131 -5.05 -1.77 19.16
N TYR A 132 -4.72 -2.94 18.61
CA TYR A 132 -4.63 -4.20 19.35
C TYR A 132 -3.16 -4.56 19.57
N ARG A 133 -2.86 -5.06 20.77
CA ARG A 133 -1.51 -5.43 21.22
C ARG A 133 -1.56 -6.51 22.29
#